data_AF-A0A1B6HLW3-F1
#
_entry.id   AF-A0A1B6HLW3-F1
#
_cell.length_a   1.000
_cell.length_b   1.000
_cell.length_c   1.000
_cell.angle_alpha   90.00
_cell.angle_beta   90.00
_cell.angle_gamma   90.00
#
_symmetry.space_group_name_H-M   'P 1'
#
loop_
_entity.id
_entity.type
_entity.pdbx_description
1 polymer ?
#
loop_
_entity_poly.entity_id
_entity_poly.type
_entity_poly.pdbx_seq_one_letter_code
_entity_poly.pdbx_strand_id
1 'polypeptide(L)'
;FKQLGVRNCYFPMFVSRNALEKEKTHIADFAPEVAWVTKSGESDLAEPIAIRPTSETVMYPAYAKWIQSYRDLPLKLNQWNNVVRWEFKHPQPFLRTREFLWQEGHTAYASQKDAQEEVYQILEL
;
A
#
# COMPACT_ATOMS: atom_id res chain seq x y z
N PHE A 1 16.95 6.12 -2.32
CA PHE A 1 16.28 5.84 -1.03
C PHE A 1 17.14 5.15 0.04
N LYS A 2 18.02 4.15 -0.23
CA LYS A 2 18.85 3.51 0.83
C LYS A 2 19.73 4.49 1.63
N GLN A 3 20.32 5.48 0.96
CA GLN A 3 21.11 6.54 1.60
C GLN A 3 20.27 7.43 2.54
N LEU A 4 18.95 7.48 2.36
CA LEU A 4 18.01 8.22 3.21
C LEU A 4 17.54 7.41 4.44
N GLY A 5 18.12 6.22 4.67
CA GLY A 5 17.77 5.33 5.77
C GLY A 5 16.52 4.47 5.54
N VAL A 6 15.96 4.47 4.32
CA VAL A 6 14.78 3.67 3.97
C VAL A 6 15.16 2.19 3.90
N ARG A 7 14.41 1.33 4.62
CA ARG A 7 14.63 -0.12 4.65
C ARG A 7 13.62 -0.86 3.79
N ASN A 8 14.10 -1.87 3.05
CA ASN A 8 13.19 -2.73 2.30
C ASN A 8 12.43 -3.68 3.23
N CYS A 9 11.18 -3.96 2.89
CA CYS A 9 10.30 -4.91 3.53
C CYS A 9 9.40 -5.58 2.47
N TYR A 10 8.51 -6.46 2.91
CA TYR A 10 7.46 -7.02 2.06
C TYR A 10 6.23 -7.35 2.91
N PHE A 11 5.11 -6.69 2.62
CA PHE A 11 3.82 -6.97 3.25
C PHE A 11 2.99 -7.97 2.42
N PRO A 12 2.00 -8.66 3.02
CA PRO A 12 1.10 -9.54 2.29
C PRO A 12 0.32 -8.83 1.18
N MET A 13 0.03 -9.55 0.10
CA MET A 13 -0.76 -9.04 -1.03
C MET A 13 -2.26 -8.98 -0.74
N PHE A 14 -2.72 -9.85 0.15
CA PHE A 14 -4.13 -10.02 0.47
C PHE A 14 -4.57 -9.10 1.58
N VAL A 15 -5.66 -8.38 1.35
CA VAL A 15 -6.25 -7.42 2.28
C VAL A 15 -7.64 -7.90 2.66
N SER A 16 -7.90 -8.10 3.95
CA SER A 16 -9.26 -8.43 4.41
C SER A 16 -10.22 -7.29 4.07
N ARG A 17 -11.47 -7.61 3.72
CA ARG A 17 -12.52 -6.61 3.49
C ARG A 17 -12.62 -5.58 4.61
N ASN A 18 -12.61 -6.05 5.86
CA ASN A 18 -12.68 -5.19 7.04
C ASN A 18 -11.49 -4.23 7.18
N ALA A 19 -10.28 -4.64 6.78
CA ALA A 19 -9.11 -3.76 6.81
C ALA A 19 -9.18 -2.71 5.69
N LEU A 20 -9.62 -3.12 4.50
CA LEU A 20 -9.80 -2.21 3.39
C LEU A 20 -10.84 -1.15 3.77
N GLU A 21 -12.04 -1.57 4.18
CA GLU A 21 -13.20 -0.73 4.52
C GLU A 21 -13.02 0.23 5.71
N LYS A 22 -11.92 0.14 6.47
CA LYS A 22 -11.62 1.11 7.54
C LYS A 22 -11.23 2.48 7.00
N GLU A 23 -10.63 2.54 5.81
CA GLU A 23 -10.21 3.78 5.16
C GLU A 23 -11.20 4.21 4.05
N LYS A 24 -12.49 4.33 4.40
CA LYS A 24 -13.58 4.56 3.42
C LYS A 24 -13.36 5.78 2.52
N THR A 25 -12.70 6.81 3.02
CA THR A 25 -12.35 8.02 2.27
C THR A 25 -11.36 7.75 1.15
N HIS A 26 -10.38 6.87 1.38
CA HIS A 26 -9.46 6.43 0.32
C HIS A 26 -10.12 5.44 -0.62
N ILE A 27 -10.99 4.55 -0.13
CA ILE A 27 -11.63 3.51 -0.95
C ILE A 27 -12.63 4.06 -1.94
N ALA A 28 -13.32 5.17 -1.66
CA ALA A 28 -14.36 5.67 -2.57
C ALA A 28 -13.85 5.84 -4.01
N ASP A 29 -12.58 6.24 -4.16
CA ASP A 29 -11.91 6.38 -5.46
C ASP A 29 -11.40 5.05 -6.03
N PHE A 30 -11.06 4.07 -5.18
CA PHE A 30 -10.53 2.76 -5.60
C PHE A 30 -11.57 1.64 -5.70
N ALA A 31 -12.75 1.80 -5.12
CA ALA A 31 -13.80 0.79 -5.02
C ALA A 31 -14.10 0.06 -6.34
N PRO A 32 -14.23 0.75 -7.50
CA PRO A 32 -14.46 0.07 -8.76
C PRO A 32 -13.24 -0.72 -9.30
N GLU A 33 -12.03 -0.46 -8.82
CA GLU A 33 -10.78 -1.02 -9.33
C GLU A 33 -10.22 -2.17 -8.46
N VAL A 34 -10.88 -2.53 -7.35
CA VAL A 34 -10.41 -3.61 -6.46
C VAL A 34 -10.76 -4.98 -7.02
N ALA A 35 -9.74 -5.81 -7.23
CA ALA A 35 -9.92 -7.22 -7.55
C ALA A 35 -10.16 -8.05 -6.27
N TRP A 36 -11.21 -8.87 -6.26
CA TRP A 36 -11.64 -9.66 -5.12
C TRP A 36 -11.44 -11.16 -5.37
N VAL A 37 -10.86 -11.84 -4.39
CA VAL A 37 -10.85 -13.30 -4.27
C VAL A 37 -12.02 -13.72 -3.39
N THR A 38 -12.93 -14.51 -3.94
CA THR A 38 -14.15 -14.98 -3.26
C THR A 38 -14.24 -16.50 -3.13
N LYS A 39 -13.40 -17.24 -3.85
CA LYS A 39 -13.38 -18.71 -3.87
C LYS A 39 -11.97 -19.25 -3.77
N SER A 40 -11.84 -20.45 -3.20
CA SER A 40 -10.62 -21.27 -3.24
C SER A 40 -10.99 -22.67 -3.72
N GLY A 41 -10.55 -23.03 -4.93
CA GLY A 41 -11.10 -24.18 -5.64
C GLY A 41 -12.61 -24.01 -5.86
N GLU A 42 -13.39 -25.01 -5.45
CA GLU A 42 -14.86 -25.01 -5.57
C GLU A 42 -15.58 -24.45 -4.32
N SER A 43 -14.85 -24.08 -3.26
CA SER A 43 -15.43 -23.59 -2.01
C SER A 43 -15.42 -22.06 -1.93
N ASP A 44 -16.56 -21.47 -1.57
CA ASP A 44 -16.67 -20.04 -1.27
C ASP A 44 -15.94 -19.67 0.02
N LEU A 45 -15.25 -18.53 0.01
CA LEU A 45 -14.65 -17.96 1.21
C LEU A 45 -15.74 -17.33 2.08
N ALA A 46 -15.60 -17.47 3.40
CA ALA A 46 -16.53 -16.85 4.36
C ALA A 46 -16.55 -15.31 4.23
N GLU A 47 -15.41 -14.70 3.94
CA GLU A 47 -15.29 -13.29 3.62
C GLU A 47 -14.44 -13.09 2.36
N PRO A 48 -14.82 -12.16 1.46
CA PRO A 48 -13.98 -11.79 0.32
C PRO A 48 -12.65 -11.19 0.76
N ILE A 49 -11.59 -11.50 0.03
CA ILE A 49 -10.25 -10.98 0.25
C ILE A 49 -9.85 -10.15 -0.97
N ALA A 50 -9.44 -8.90 -0.77
CA ALA A 50 -8.97 -8.05 -1.85
C ALA A 50 -7.51 -8.36 -2.20
N ILE A 51 -7.17 -8.26 -3.48
CA ILE A 51 -5.78 -8.14 -3.94
C ILE A 51 -5.39 -6.66 -3.80
N ARG A 52 -4.20 -6.37 -3.27
CA ARG A 52 -3.77 -4.99 -3.01
C ARG A 52 -3.89 -4.09 -4.26
N PRO A 53 -4.61 -2.95 -4.17
CA PRO A 53 -4.50 -1.84 -5.13
C PRO A 53 -3.41 -0.83 -4.72
N THR A 54 -3.05 -0.87 -3.44
CA THR A 54 -2.00 -0.13 -2.71
C THR A 54 -1.96 -0.66 -1.26
N SER A 55 -0.90 -0.42 -0.48
CA SER A 55 -0.67 -1.15 0.78
C SER A 55 -0.95 -0.39 2.09
N GLU A 56 -1.51 0.82 2.06
CA GLU A 56 -1.81 1.64 3.26
C GLU A 56 -2.62 0.86 4.31
N THR A 57 -3.72 0.22 3.87
CA THR A 57 -4.62 -0.55 4.74
C THR A 57 -4.01 -1.86 5.28
N VAL A 58 -2.88 -2.29 4.72
CA VAL A 58 -2.09 -3.44 5.21
C VAL A 58 -0.97 -2.97 6.13
N MET A 59 -0.27 -1.89 5.77
CA MET A 59 0.93 -1.40 6.45
C MET A 59 0.60 -0.60 7.71
N TYR A 60 -0.38 0.30 7.65
CA TYR A 60 -0.63 1.25 8.75
C TYR A 60 -1.16 0.60 10.03
N PRO A 61 -1.96 -0.49 9.98
CA PRO A 61 -2.25 -1.26 11.19
C PRO A 61 -1.03 -1.87 11.87
N ALA A 62 0.03 -2.18 11.11
CA ALA A 62 1.31 -2.63 11.67
C ALA A 62 2.11 -1.45 12.23
N TYR A 63 2.12 -0.30 11.54
CA TYR A 63 2.79 0.91 12.01
C TYR A 63 2.23 1.37 13.35
N ALA A 64 0.90 1.38 13.50
CA ALA A 64 0.23 1.71 14.76
C ALA A 64 0.61 0.77 15.92
N LYS A 65 0.99 -0.48 15.62
CA LYS A 65 1.49 -1.43 16.63
C LYS A 65 2.98 -1.21 16.92
N TRP A 66 3.78 -0.83 15.94
CA TRP A 66 5.23 -0.66 16.10
C TRP A 66 5.62 0.68 16.71
N ILE A 67 4.88 1.74 16.42
CA ILE A 67 5.16 3.09 16.91
C ILE A 67 4.44 3.28 18.24
N GLN A 68 5.18 3.13 19.34
CA GLN A 68 4.68 3.29 20.71
C GLN A 68 5.25 4.55 21.38
N SER A 69 6.34 5.10 20.85
CA SER A 69 7.03 6.28 21.38
C SER A 69 7.66 7.12 20.26
N TYR A 70 8.04 8.35 20.59
CA TYR A 70 8.81 9.22 19.70
C TYR A 70 10.15 8.59 19.25
N ARG A 71 10.68 7.63 20.02
CA ARG A 71 11.93 6.91 19.72
C ARG A 71 11.78 5.89 18.59
N ASP A 72 10.55 5.49 18.27
CA ASP A 72 10.28 4.55 17.17
C ASP A 72 10.19 5.28 15.81
N LEU A 73 10.27 6.61 15.84
CA LEU A 73 10.26 7.49 14.67
C LEU A 73 11.69 8.00 14.36
N PRO A 74 12.03 8.21 13.07
CA PRO A 74 11.19 7.96 11.91
C PRO A 74 11.15 6.47 11.52
N LEU A 75 9.97 5.98 11.15
CA LEU A 75 9.83 4.66 10.54
C LEU A 75 9.81 4.84 9.03
N LYS A 76 10.79 4.27 8.33
CA LYS A 76 10.92 4.39 6.87
C LYS A 76 11.00 3.02 6.20
N LEU A 77 9.95 2.61 5.52
CA LEU A 77 9.92 1.34 4.79
C LEU A 77 9.59 1.54 3.32
N ASN A 78 10.16 0.67 2.50
CA ASN A 78 9.89 0.54 1.08
C ASN A 78 9.61 -0.93 0.76
N GLN A 79 8.75 -1.21 -0.21
CA GLN A 79 8.64 -2.56 -0.77
C GLN A 79 8.63 -2.49 -2.30
N TRP A 80 9.22 -3.52 -2.91
CA TRP A 80 9.14 -3.78 -4.34
C TRP A 80 8.16 -4.93 -4.54
N ASN A 81 7.11 -4.70 -5.31
CA ASN A 81 6.00 -5.65 -5.44
C ASN A 81 5.21 -5.40 -6.72
N ASN A 82 4.34 -6.37 -7.04
CA ASN A 82 3.24 -6.16 -7.96
C ASN A 82 2.02 -5.55 -7.23
N VAL A 83 1.21 -4.84 -8.01
CA VAL A 83 -0.09 -4.28 -7.60
C VAL A 83 -1.11 -4.59 -8.68
N VAL A 84 -2.37 -4.77 -8.28
CA VAL A 84 -3.48 -4.99 -9.20
C VAL A 84 -4.50 -3.85 -9.07
N ARG A 85 -4.74 -3.15 -10.18
CA ARG A 85 -5.82 -2.16 -10.33
C ARG A 85 -6.66 -2.52 -11.53
N TRP A 86 -7.93 -2.87 -11.31
CA TRP A 86 -8.82 -3.35 -12.34
C TRP A 86 -9.44 -2.21 -13.17
N GLU A 87 -8.58 -1.37 -13.76
CA GLU A 87 -9.02 -0.22 -14.55
C GLU A 87 -9.88 -0.65 -15.76
N PHE A 88 -10.95 0.11 -16.00
CA PHE A 88 -11.85 -0.06 -17.15
C PHE A 88 -11.41 0.74 -18.39
N LYS A 89 -10.46 1.66 -18.24
CA LYS A 89 -9.91 2.44 -19.35
C LYS A 89 -9.06 1.56 -20.27
N HIS A 90 -8.86 2.01 -21.50
CA HIS A 90 -8.05 1.28 -22.49
C HIS A 90 -6.62 1.03 -21.94
N PRO A 91 -6.19 -0.24 -21.79
CA PRO A 91 -4.86 -0.57 -21.29
C PRO A 91 -3.81 -0.32 -22.38
N GLN A 92 -2.66 0.20 -21.97
CA GLN A 92 -1.49 0.43 -22.82
C GLN A 92 -0.25 -0.15 -22.12
N PRO A 93 0.54 -1.01 -22.76
CA PRO A 93 1.74 -1.59 -22.15
C PRO A 93 2.62 -0.52 -21.50
N PHE A 94 3.11 -0.81 -20.30
CA PHE A 94 3.87 0.08 -19.41
C PHE A 94 3.09 1.30 -18.88
N LEU A 95 2.37 2.04 -19.73
CA LEU A 95 1.70 3.28 -19.35
C LEU A 95 0.44 3.05 -18.49
N ARG A 96 -0.31 1.98 -18.77
CA ARG A 96 -1.54 1.62 -18.06
C ARG A 96 -1.82 0.12 -18.19
N THR A 97 -1.55 -0.62 -17.13
CA THR A 97 -1.76 -2.08 -17.09
C THR A 97 -2.52 -2.45 -15.82
N ARG A 98 -3.25 -3.57 -15.85
CA ARG A 98 -4.04 -4.02 -14.68
C ARG A 98 -3.18 -4.59 -13.57
N GLU A 99 -2.09 -5.23 -13.93
CA GLU A 99 -1.02 -5.62 -13.02
C GLU A 99 0.26 -4.90 -13.46
N PHE A 100 0.94 -4.26 -12.51
CA PHE A 100 2.23 -3.62 -12.75
C PHE A 100 3.15 -3.82 -11.56
N LEU A 101 4.45 -3.80 -11.84
CA LEU A 101 5.50 -3.81 -10.83
C LEU A 101 5.81 -2.37 -10.43
N TRP A 102 5.97 -2.13 -9.13
CA TRP A 102 6.32 -0.82 -8.62
C TRP A 102 7.16 -0.90 -7.35
N GLN A 103 7.51 0.28 -6.84
CA GLN A 103 7.93 0.47 -5.46
C GLN A 103 6.91 1.37 -4.77
N GLU A 104 6.63 1.09 -3.51
CA GLU A 104 5.86 1.98 -2.64
C GLU A 104 6.62 2.21 -1.32
N GLY A 105 6.92 3.49 -1.07
CA GLY A 105 7.57 3.98 0.15
C GLY A 105 6.55 4.54 1.12
N HIS A 106 6.57 4.05 2.36
CA HIS A 106 5.70 4.53 3.43
C HIS A 106 6.54 4.92 4.64
N THR A 107 6.47 6.19 5.01
CA THR A 107 7.29 6.78 6.06
C THR A 107 6.45 7.51 7.09
N ALA A 108 6.79 7.37 8.36
CA ALA A 108 6.14 8.06 9.47
C ALA A 108 7.18 8.90 10.24
N TYR A 109 6.81 10.14 10.56
CA TYR A 109 7.67 11.14 11.19
C TYR A 109 7.00 11.76 12.41
N ALA A 110 7.82 12.27 13.33
CA ALA A 110 7.34 13.03 14.48
C ALA A 110 6.93 14.47 14.11
N SER A 111 7.56 15.06 13.08
CA SER A 111 7.29 16.42 12.63
C SER A 111 6.85 16.46 11.16
N GLN A 112 5.94 17.39 10.85
CA GLN A 112 5.50 17.64 9.48
C GLN A 112 6.65 18.13 8.59
N LYS A 113 7.57 18.92 9.15
CA LYS A 113 8.72 19.46 8.43
C LYS A 113 9.61 18.33 7.88
N ASP A 114 9.97 17.37 8.72
CA ASP A 114 10.81 16.24 8.30
C ASP A 114 10.12 15.37 7.25
N ALA A 115 8.80 15.17 7.39
CA ALA A 115 8.00 14.45 6.40
C ALA A 115 8.00 15.17 5.04
N GLN A 116 7.83 16.50 5.04
CA GLN A 116 7.82 17.31 3.82
C GLN A 116 9.20 17.37 3.15
N GLU A 117 10.28 17.43 3.93
CA GLU A 117 11.64 17.35 3.40
C GLU A 117 11.88 16.04 2.64
N GLU A 118 11.44 14.89 3.18
CA GLU A 118 11.59 13.62 2.46
C GLU A 118 10.73 13.55 1.19
N VAL A 119 9.54 14.17 1.17
CA VAL A 119 8.70 14.23 -0.05
C VAL A 119 9.49 14.85 -1.22
N TYR A 120 10.15 15.99 -0.99
CA TYR A 120 10.94 16.63 -2.04
C TYR A 120 12.21 15.85 -2.38
N GLN A 121 12.88 15.26 -1.38
CA GLN A 121 14.05 14.41 -1.64
C GLN A 121 13.69 13.21 -2.53
N ILE A 122 12.56 12.54 -2.30
CA ILE A 122 12.13 11.41 -3.14
C ILE A 122 11.70 11.87 -4.53
N LEU A 123 11.11 13.05 -4.66
CA LEU A 123 10.70 13.60 -5.96
C LEU A 123 11.90 13.96 -6.85
N GLU A 124 13.03 14.35 -6.26
CA GLU A 124 14.27 14.72 -6.97
C GLU A 124 15.20 13.52 -7.29
N LEU A 125 14.97 12.35 -6.69
CA LEU A 125 15.77 11.14 -6.88
C LEU A 125 15.57 10.46 -8.24
#